data_AF-A0A4Y2UJP1-F1
#
_entry.id   AF-A0A4Y2UJP1-F1
#
_cell.length_a   1.000
_cell.length_b   1.000
_cell.length_c   1.000
_cell.angle_alpha   90.00
_cell.angle_beta   90.00
_cell.angle_gamma   90.00
#
_symmetry.space_group_name_H-M   'P 1'
#
loop_
_entity.id
_entity.type
_entity.pdbx_description
1 polymer ?
#
loop_
_entity_poly.entity_id
_entity_poly.type
_entity_poly.pdbx_seq_one_letter_code
_entity_poly.pdbx_strand_id
1 'polypeptide(L)'
;MYLGNLINPARIKWNNTRIQKVSTLRYLGIIIDDKLKWIPHIKEKGTKALQQYQHFQRIAGKNWGLTTANRKLIYKTVIERMLCHGAVAWAQKITESMKRKLNTIQRKFLLLITKAYHTTATNSLQVITGIPPLHLTANKEAKFIKISRLRLPTQVLNTPLDPTKYDVIQRGHQMHPAKFLIDKQITTQTLKEYPTANSTYTDGSKNDDGTGSAFCCFDEENRISSTWMGKLSKENNVFQAELQAILQAIKHHENASNRVNIWSDSLSSLQAIQNPTSPHPIVRKIQLQLQERNNINIGWIKAHTGHLGNESADVLAKRAITEGSNLEILKPISHLKYILNKEILQEWKKEWDKGTVGRLVHEIIPIPSFKLHNWSRYEIMFFSEHGPFTSYLKRFNL
;
A
#
# COMPACT_ATOMS: atom_id res chain seq x y z
N MET A 1 -45.61 -33.94 -14.90
CA MET A 1 -45.39 -33.79 -16.36
C MET A 1 -44.84 -32.38 -16.60
N TYR A 2 -43.52 -32.21 -16.65
CA TYR A 2 -42.89 -30.93 -17.04
C TYR A 2 -42.03 -31.19 -18.29
N LEU A 3 -42.71 -31.27 -19.43
CA LEU A 3 -42.07 -31.24 -20.75
C LEU A 3 -41.70 -29.79 -21.05
N GLY A 4 -40.54 -29.36 -20.54
CA GLY A 4 -39.94 -28.10 -20.94
C GLY A 4 -39.47 -28.23 -22.39
N ASN A 5 -40.00 -27.39 -23.28
CA ASN A 5 -39.53 -27.24 -24.65
C ASN A 5 -38.02 -26.96 -24.65
N LEU A 6 -37.21 -27.96 -24.97
CA LEU A 6 -35.77 -27.82 -25.19
C LEU A 6 -35.56 -27.10 -26.53
N ILE A 7 -35.69 -25.77 -26.49
CA ILE A 7 -35.30 -24.91 -27.61
C ILE A 7 -33.79 -25.06 -27.78
N ASN A 8 -33.36 -25.52 -28.96
CA ASN A 8 -31.94 -25.57 -29.31
C ASN A 8 -31.32 -24.18 -29.07
N PRO A 9 -30.24 -24.06 -28.28
CA PRO A 9 -29.64 -22.77 -28.01
C PRO A 9 -29.19 -22.11 -29.32
N ALA A 10 -29.40 -20.80 -29.44
CA ALA A 10 -29.07 -20.02 -30.62
C ALA A 10 -27.62 -20.30 -31.08
N ARG A 11 -27.46 -20.65 -32.37
CA ARG A 11 -26.15 -20.94 -32.97
C ARG A 11 -25.49 -19.64 -33.38
N ILE A 12 -24.64 -19.09 -32.52
CA ILE A 12 -23.86 -17.88 -32.82
C ILE A 12 -22.62 -18.27 -33.62
N LYS A 13 -22.37 -17.57 -34.73
CA LYS A 13 -21.15 -17.69 -35.54
C LYS A 13 -20.40 -16.36 -35.54
N TRP A 14 -19.08 -16.41 -35.57
CA TRP A 14 -18.19 -15.26 -35.81
C TRP A 14 -17.23 -15.63 -36.93
N ASN A 15 -17.19 -14.85 -38.02
CA ASN A 15 -16.42 -15.16 -39.23
C ASN A 15 -16.62 -16.61 -39.71
N ASN A 16 -17.89 -17.03 -39.86
CA ASN A 16 -18.31 -18.41 -40.17
C ASN A 16 -17.91 -19.51 -39.18
N THR A 17 -17.19 -19.19 -38.11
CA THR A 17 -16.81 -20.14 -37.06
C THR A 17 -17.88 -20.19 -35.98
N ARG A 18 -18.35 -21.38 -35.63
CA ARG A 18 -19.34 -21.56 -34.55
C ARG A 18 -18.71 -21.23 -33.21
N ILE A 19 -19.31 -20.30 -32.47
CA ILE A 19 -18.92 -20.02 -31.08
C ILE A 19 -19.58 -21.07 -30.18
N GLN A 20 -18.76 -21.82 -29.44
CA GLN A 20 -19.26 -22.79 -28.48
C GLN A 20 -19.78 -22.07 -27.23
N LYS A 21 -21.00 -22.45 -26.79
CA LYS A 21 -21.53 -22.02 -25.50
C LYS A 21 -20.80 -22.80 -24.41
N VAL A 22 -20.06 -22.07 -23.58
CA VAL A 22 -19.33 -22.62 -22.42
C VAL A 22 -19.92 -22.06 -21.12
N SER A 23 -19.89 -22.83 -20.05
CA SER A 23 -20.33 -22.38 -18.71
C SER A 23 -19.28 -21.52 -18.00
N THR A 24 -18.02 -21.59 -18.45
CA THR A 24 -16.92 -20.78 -17.93
C THR A 24 -16.00 -20.35 -19.07
N LEU A 25 -15.47 -19.13 -18.99
CA LEU A 25 -14.53 -18.55 -19.93
C LEU A 25 -13.27 -18.08 -19.18
N ARG A 26 -12.07 -18.36 -19.73
CA ARG A 26 -10.81 -17.82 -19.20
C ARG A 26 -10.40 -16.59 -20.00
N TYR A 27 -10.19 -15.47 -19.32
CA TYR A 27 -9.69 -14.22 -19.91
C TYR A 27 -8.62 -13.60 -19.01
N LEU A 28 -7.41 -13.40 -19.52
CA LEU A 28 -6.26 -12.83 -18.79
C LEU A 28 -5.99 -13.52 -17.42
N GLY A 29 -6.22 -14.84 -17.36
CA GLY A 29 -6.05 -15.64 -16.15
C GLY A 29 -7.14 -15.47 -15.08
N ILE A 30 -8.28 -14.87 -15.44
CA ILE A 30 -9.54 -14.84 -14.68
C ILE A 30 -10.52 -15.83 -15.29
N ILE A 31 -11.26 -16.55 -14.45
CA ILE A 31 -12.34 -17.44 -14.91
C ILE A 31 -13.67 -16.74 -14.65
N ILE A 32 -14.41 -16.49 -15.71
CA ILE A 32 -15.73 -15.87 -15.68
C ILE A 32 -16.74 -17.00 -15.87
N ASP A 33 -17.59 -17.26 -14.88
CA ASP A 33 -18.71 -18.20 -15.03
C ASP A 33 -19.98 -17.50 -15.51
N ASP A 34 -20.87 -18.27 -16.13
CA ASP A 34 -22.14 -17.83 -16.72
C ASP A 34 -23.06 -17.04 -15.76
N LYS A 35 -22.88 -17.20 -14.44
CA LYS A 35 -23.67 -16.53 -13.40
C LYS A 35 -22.86 -15.52 -12.59
N LEU A 36 -21.61 -15.23 -12.98
CA LEU A 36 -20.68 -14.34 -12.26
C LEU A 36 -20.60 -14.66 -10.75
N LYS A 37 -20.62 -15.96 -10.40
CA LYS A 37 -20.49 -16.42 -9.02
C LYS A 37 -19.04 -16.43 -8.54
N TRP A 38 -18.09 -16.46 -9.47
CA TRP A 38 -16.64 -16.47 -9.27
C TRP A 38 -16.09 -17.68 -8.50
N ILE A 39 -16.93 -18.65 -8.16
CA ILE A 39 -16.51 -19.87 -7.46
C ILE A 39 -15.53 -20.69 -8.30
N PRO A 40 -15.75 -20.90 -9.62
CA PRO A 40 -14.76 -21.61 -10.45
C PRO A 40 -13.39 -20.92 -10.44
N HIS A 41 -13.36 -19.58 -10.46
CA HIS A 41 -12.12 -18.82 -10.37
C HIS A 41 -11.40 -19.03 -9.04
N ILE A 42 -12.11 -18.91 -7.92
CA ILE A 42 -11.54 -19.12 -6.58
C ILE A 42 -11.01 -20.55 -6.44
N LYS A 43 -11.70 -21.55 -6.99
CA LYS A 43 -11.25 -22.95 -6.99
C LYS A 43 -9.96 -23.13 -7.79
N GLU A 44 -9.87 -22.55 -8.98
CA GLU A 44 -8.66 -22.63 -9.82
C GLU A 44 -7.46 -21.98 -9.12
N LYS A 45 -7.61 -20.76 -8.59
CA LYS A 45 -6.56 -20.08 -7.82
C LYS A 45 -6.21 -20.84 -6.54
N GLY A 46 -7.20 -21.41 -5.86
CA GLY A 46 -7.00 -22.26 -4.69
C GLY A 46 -6.22 -23.54 -5.00
N THR A 47 -6.43 -24.14 -6.16
CA THR A 47 -5.67 -25.33 -6.62
C THR A 47 -4.19 -24.98 -6.83
N LYS A 48 -3.91 -23.85 -7.49
CA LYS A 48 -2.55 -23.33 -7.67
C LYS A 48 -1.89 -22.98 -6.34
N ALA A 49 -2.63 -22.33 -5.44
CA ALA A 49 -2.14 -22.05 -4.09
C ALA A 49 -1.82 -23.34 -3.33
N LEU A 50 -2.63 -24.40 -3.48
CA LEU A 50 -2.38 -25.68 -2.82
C LEU A 50 -1.11 -26.38 -3.32
N GLN A 51 -0.76 -26.24 -4.60
CA GLN A 51 0.54 -26.70 -5.11
C GLN A 51 1.70 -25.96 -4.41
N GLN A 52 1.59 -24.64 -4.27
CA GLN A 52 2.59 -23.85 -3.53
C GLN A 52 2.65 -24.21 -2.04
N TYR A 53 1.51 -24.54 -1.44
CA TYR A 53 1.44 -25.03 -0.07
C TYR A 53 2.26 -26.31 0.14
N GLN A 54 2.21 -27.25 -0.81
CA GLN A 54 3.00 -28.50 -0.73
C GLN A 54 4.51 -28.21 -0.75
N HIS A 55 4.97 -27.30 -1.60
CA HIS A 55 6.38 -26.87 -1.59
C HIS A 55 6.75 -26.17 -0.29
N PHE A 56 5.86 -25.31 0.21
CA PHE A 56 6.07 -24.57 1.45
C PHE A 56 6.20 -25.51 2.66
N GLN A 57 5.42 -26.60 2.71
CA GLN A 57 5.54 -27.61 3.76
C GLN A 57 6.92 -28.28 3.79
N ARG A 58 7.63 -28.40 2.66
CA ARG A 58 8.96 -29.03 2.59
C ARG A 58 10.07 -28.21 3.26
N ILE A 59 9.84 -26.92 3.48
CA ILE A 59 10.84 -26.01 4.08
C ILE A 59 10.35 -25.41 5.42
N ALA A 60 9.16 -25.81 5.88
CA ALA A 60 8.47 -25.20 7.02
C ALA A 60 7.87 -26.26 7.95
N GLY A 61 8.71 -27.11 8.54
CA GLY A 61 8.31 -28.13 9.52
C GLY A 61 7.70 -27.55 10.81
N LYS A 62 7.14 -28.41 11.67
CA LYS A 62 6.56 -27.95 12.95
C LYS A 62 7.65 -27.44 13.91
N ASN A 63 8.74 -28.20 14.06
CA ASN A 63 9.81 -27.91 15.03
C ASN A 63 11.12 -27.46 14.36
N TRP A 64 11.14 -27.28 13.04
CA TRP A 64 12.33 -26.90 12.28
C TRP A 64 11.96 -26.03 11.07
N GLY A 65 12.97 -25.47 10.40
CA GLY A 65 12.83 -24.67 9.19
C GLY A 65 12.46 -23.22 9.46
N LEU A 66 11.70 -22.60 8.55
CA LEU A 66 11.43 -21.16 8.57
C LEU A 66 10.73 -20.66 9.85
N THR A 67 11.09 -19.46 10.28
CA THR A 67 10.43 -18.73 11.38
C THR A 67 9.00 -18.33 11.03
N THR A 68 8.15 -18.08 12.03
CA THR A 68 6.76 -17.63 11.83
C THR A 68 6.67 -16.33 11.02
N ALA A 69 7.61 -15.40 11.26
CA ALA A 69 7.71 -14.14 10.52
C ALA A 69 8.02 -14.38 9.03
N ASN A 70 9.00 -15.23 8.71
CA ASN A 70 9.33 -15.58 7.33
C ASN A 70 8.18 -16.34 6.65
N ARG A 71 7.48 -17.22 7.38
CA ARG A 71 6.30 -17.91 6.86
C ARG A 71 5.19 -16.94 6.49
N LYS A 72 4.89 -15.97 7.38
CA LYS A 72 3.93 -14.90 7.14
C LYS A 72 4.34 -14.07 5.92
N LEU A 73 5.62 -13.71 5.81
CA LEU A 73 6.14 -12.93 4.68
C LEU A 73 5.90 -13.64 3.35
N ILE A 74 6.22 -14.94 3.24
CA ILE A 74 5.99 -15.74 2.04
C ILE A 74 4.50 -15.80 1.69
N TYR A 75 3.65 -16.04 2.68
CA TYR A 75 2.19 -16.02 2.46
C TYR A 75 1.72 -14.67 1.90
N LYS A 76 2.14 -13.56 2.50
CA LYS A 76 1.71 -12.21 2.11
C LYS A 76 2.23 -11.80 0.72
N THR A 77 3.44 -12.21 0.37
CA THR A 77 4.11 -11.79 -0.87
C THR A 77 3.76 -12.65 -2.07
N VAL A 78 3.57 -13.96 -1.87
CA VAL A 78 3.35 -14.92 -2.96
C VAL A 78 1.89 -15.39 -2.99
N ILE A 79 1.44 -16.02 -1.90
CA ILE A 79 0.17 -16.74 -1.87
C ILE A 79 -1.02 -15.77 -1.94
N GLU A 80 -1.02 -14.74 -1.10
CA GLU A 80 -2.06 -13.73 -1.07
C GLU A 80 -2.15 -12.99 -2.42
N ARG A 81 -1.01 -12.64 -3.03
CA ARG A 81 -0.95 -11.97 -4.33
C ARG A 81 -1.50 -12.87 -5.46
N MET A 82 -1.18 -14.16 -5.42
CA MET A 82 -1.74 -15.13 -6.35
C MET A 82 -3.26 -15.27 -6.21
N LEU A 83 -3.76 -15.34 -4.98
CA LEU A 83 -5.19 -15.49 -4.69
C LEU A 83 -5.99 -14.21 -5.00
N CYS A 84 -5.40 -13.03 -4.82
CA CYS A 84 -6.02 -11.75 -5.13
C CYS A 84 -5.85 -11.32 -6.61
N HIS A 85 -5.33 -12.19 -7.48
CA HIS A 85 -5.21 -11.88 -8.91
C HIS A 85 -6.56 -11.49 -9.51
N GLY A 86 -6.60 -10.32 -10.15
CA GLY A 86 -7.83 -9.72 -10.71
C GLY A 86 -8.97 -9.52 -9.73
N ALA A 87 -8.68 -9.32 -8.43
CA ALA A 87 -9.68 -9.06 -7.40
C ALA A 87 -10.66 -7.93 -7.78
N VAL A 88 -10.22 -6.92 -8.54
CA VAL A 88 -11.12 -5.86 -9.04
C VAL A 88 -12.29 -6.38 -9.87
N ALA A 89 -12.16 -7.52 -10.54
CA ALA A 89 -13.26 -8.12 -11.30
C ALA A 89 -14.24 -8.88 -10.40
N TRP A 90 -13.74 -9.70 -9.48
CA TRP A 90 -14.56 -10.69 -8.76
C TRP A 90 -14.82 -10.37 -7.29
N ALA A 91 -13.99 -9.56 -6.63
CA ALA A 91 -14.04 -9.29 -5.19
C ALA A 91 -14.81 -8.00 -4.82
N GLN A 92 -15.51 -7.38 -5.77
CA GLN A 92 -16.35 -6.21 -5.50
C GLN A 92 -17.56 -6.57 -4.63
N LYS A 93 -18.17 -7.73 -4.89
CA LYS A 93 -19.29 -8.28 -4.13
C LYS A 93 -18.97 -9.71 -3.69
N ILE A 94 -18.47 -9.84 -2.46
CA ILE A 94 -18.14 -11.15 -1.89
C ILE A 94 -19.42 -11.80 -1.35
N THR A 95 -19.76 -12.99 -1.85
CA THR A 95 -20.84 -13.82 -1.29
C THR A 95 -20.36 -14.74 -0.15
N GLU A 96 -21.26 -15.23 0.69
CA GLU A 96 -20.92 -16.20 1.76
C GLU A 96 -20.32 -17.52 1.21
N SER A 97 -20.69 -17.93 0.01
CA SER A 97 -20.06 -19.07 -0.65
C SER A 97 -18.59 -18.81 -0.97
N MET A 98 -18.27 -17.61 -1.46
CA MET A 98 -16.90 -17.18 -1.73
C MET A 98 -16.10 -17.06 -0.43
N LYS A 99 -16.65 -16.42 0.61
CA LYS A 99 -15.99 -16.30 1.93
C LYS A 99 -15.58 -17.66 2.47
N ARG A 100 -16.52 -18.62 2.50
CA ARG A 100 -16.24 -19.99 2.99
C ARG A 100 -15.08 -20.64 2.23
N LYS A 101 -15.05 -20.53 0.90
CA LYS A 101 -14.00 -21.14 0.06
C LYS A 101 -12.65 -20.46 0.24
N LEU A 102 -12.61 -19.13 0.30
CA LEU A 102 -11.40 -18.37 0.59
C LEU A 102 -10.83 -18.72 1.98
N ASN A 103 -11.69 -18.82 3.00
CA ASN A 103 -11.28 -19.23 4.34
C ASN A 103 -10.74 -20.66 4.38
N THR A 104 -11.34 -21.60 3.65
CA THR A 104 -10.80 -22.98 3.54
C THR A 104 -9.38 -22.99 2.97
N ILE A 105 -9.11 -22.20 1.93
CA ILE A 105 -7.78 -22.10 1.32
C ILE A 105 -6.80 -21.44 2.30
N GLN A 106 -7.16 -20.26 2.83
CA GLN A 106 -6.31 -19.48 3.73
C GLN A 106 -5.94 -20.27 5.00
N ARG A 107 -6.90 -21.01 5.58
CA ARG A 107 -6.71 -21.81 6.80
C ARG A 107 -5.50 -22.73 6.73
N LYS A 108 -5.24 -23.37 5.59
CA LYS A 108 -4.08 -24.27 5.42
C LYS A 108 -2.76 -23.53 5.67
N PHE A 109 -2.62 -22.34 5.12
CA PHE A 109 -1.43 -21.51 5.32
C PHE A 109 -1.34 -20.96 6.73
N LEU A 110 -2.46 -20.54 7.33
CA LEU A 110 -2.48 -20.05 8.71
C LEU A 110 -2.02 -21.13 9.70
N LEU A 111 -2.46 -22.38 9.51
CA LEU A 111 -1.99 -23.52 10.31
C LEU A 111 -0.49 -23.78 10.10
N LEU A 112 0.01 -23.65 8.86
CA LEU A 112 1.44 -23.80 8.58
C LEU A 112 2.29 -22.68 9.22
N ILE A 113 1.79 -21.45 9.22
CA ILE A 113 2.45 -20.29 9.83
C ILE A 113 2.51 -20.46 11.34
N THR A 114 1.37 -20.74 11.98
CA THR A 114 1.23 -20.83 13.44
C THR A 114 1.71 -22.14 14.03
N LYS A 115 1.75 -23.22 13.23
CA LYS A 115 2.00 -24.60 13.69
C LYS A 115 0.94 -25.10 14.68
N ALA A 116 -0.23 -24.48 14.70
CA ALA A 116 -1.34 -24.81 15.57
C ALA A 116 -1.99 -26.16 15.20
N TYR A 117 -2.82 -26.67 16.10
CA TYR A 117 -3.60 -27.90 15.86
C TYR A 117 -4.68 -27.65 14.80
N HIS A 118 -5.04 -28.71 14.07
CA HIS A 118 -6.03 -28.63 13.00
C HIS A 118 -7.44 -28.26 13.48
N THR A 119 -7.70 -28.30 14.78
CA THR A 119 -8.96 -27.89 15.41
C THR A 119 -9.00 -26.41 15.77
N THR A 120 -7.86 -25.71 15.81
CA THR A 120 -7.79 -24.29 16.19
C THR A 120 -8.63 -23.43 15.26
N ALA A 121 -9.49 -22.57 15.81
CA ALA A 121 -10.44 -21.79 15.03
C ALA A 121 -9.75 -20.84 14.02
N THR A 122 -10.28 -20.73 12.79
CA THR A 122 -9.63 -19.95 11.70
C THR A 122 -9.50 -18.47 12.06
N ASN A 123 -10.52 -17.90 12.69
CA ASN A 123 -10.54 -16.51 13.16
C ASN A 123 -9.43 -16.25 14.20
N SER A 124 -9.22 -17.16 15.16
CA SER A 124 -8.08 -17.08 16.08
C SER A 124 -6.74 -17.09 15.34
N LEU A 125 -6.58 -17.97 14.35
CA LEU A 125 -5.33 -18.02 13.57
C LEU A 125 -5.09 -16.73 12.78
N GLN A 126 -6.14 -16.13 12.22
CA GLN A 126 -6.06 -14.85 11.52
C GLN A 126 -5.54 -13.74 12.46
N VAL A 127 -6.12 -13.66 13.67
CA VAL A 127 -5.75 -12.64 14.67
C VAL A 127 -4.33 -12.85 15.17
N ILE A 128 -3.98 -14.07 15.59
CA ILE A 128 -2.61 -14.40 16.08
C ILE A 128 -1.57 -14.07 15.00
N THR A 129 -1.84 -14.42 13.75
CA THR A 129 -0.88 -14.14 12.66
C THR A 129 -0.87 -12.68 12.21
N GLY A 130 -1.87 -11.87 12.58
CA GLY A 130 -2.09 -10.56 12.01
C GLY A 130 -2.37 -10.59 10.51
N ILE A 131 -3.02 -11.66 10.03
CA ILE A 131 -3.42 -11.83 8.63
C ILE A 131 -4.94 -11.72 8.57
N PRO A 132 -5.50 -10.69 7.92
CA PRO A 132 -6.95 -10.54 7.82
C PRO A 132 -7.59 -11.69 7.04
N PRO A 133 -8.91 -11.91 7.23
CA PRO A 133 -9.68 -12.75 6.34
C PRO A 133 -9.43 -12.42 4.87
N LEU A 134 -9.20 -13.45 4.07
CA LEU A 134 -8.79 -13.28 2.67
C LEU A 134 -9.83 -12.53 1.83
N HIS A 135 -11.12 -12.66 2.15
CA HIS A 135 -12.17 -11.91 1.46
C HIS A 135 -12.11 -10.40 1.71
N LEU A 136 -11.76 -9.97 2.93
CA LEU A 136 -11.55 -8.55 3.24
C LEU A 136 -10.33 -8.01 2.50
N THR A 137 -9.26 -8.81 2.44
CA THR A 137 -8.04 -8.46 1.69
C THR A 137 -8.31 -8.33 0.19
N ALA A 138 -9.04 -9.28 -0.40
CA ALA A 138 -9.43 -9.23 -1.81
C ALA A 138 -10.35 -8.02 -2.10
N ASN A 139 -11.30 -7.71 -1.22
CA ASN A 139 -12.17 -6.54 -1.37
C ASN A 139 -11.39 -5.23 -1.32
N LYS A 140 -10.43 -5.10 -0.39
CA LYS A 140 -9.52 -3.95 -0.34
C LYS A 140 -8.70 -3.82 -1.63
N GLU A 141 -8.14 -4.90 -2.14
CA GLU A 141 -7.34 -4.85 -3.38
C GLU A 141 -8.23 -4.41 -4.56
N ALA A 142 -9.48 -4.90 -4.62
CA ALA A 142 -10.45 -4.44 -5.60
C ALA A 142 -10.71 -2.93 -5.51
N LYS A 143 -11.01 -2.41 -4.31
CA LYS A 143 -11.22 -0.97 -4.07
C LYS A 143 -9.99 -0.14 -4.40
N PHE A 144 -8.80 -0.60 -4.00
CA PHE A 144 -7.53 0.07 -4.29
C PHE A 144 -7.31 0.23 -5.80
N ILE A 145 -7.48 -0.85 -6.57
CA ILE A 145 -7.30 -0.83 -8.03
C ILE A 145 -8.38 0.02 -8.71
N LYS A 146 -9.63 -0.05 -8.23
CA LYS A 146 -10.75 0.74 -8.73
C LYS A 146 -10.46 2.24 -8.65
N ILE A 147 -9.93 2.71 -7.53
CA ILE A 147 -9.58 4.12 -7.33
C ILE A 147 -8.26 4.49 -8.03
N SER A 148 -7.17 3.77 -7.74
CA SER A 148 -5.82 4.18 -8.16
C SER A 148 -5.54 3.98 -9.66
N ARG A 149 -6.19 2.99 -10.29
CA ARG A 149 -5.95 2.62 -11.70
C ARG A 149 -7.14 2.88 -12.60
N LEU A 150 -8.33 2.37 -12.22
CA LEU A 150 -9.51 2.50 -13.08
C LEU A 150 -10.16 3.88 -13.00
N ARG A 151 -9.80 4.69 -11.98
CA ARG A 151 -10.37 6.02 -11.74
C ARG A 151 -11.90 5.98 -11.61
N LEU A 152 -12.41 4.94 -10.97
CA LEU A 152 -13.84 4.78 -10.72
C LEU A 152 -14.17 5.01 -9.23
N PRO A 153 -15.25 5.73 -8.92
CA PRO A 153 -15.65 5.98 -7.54
C PRO A 153 -16.05 4.69 -6.83
N THR A 154 -15.83 4.67 -5.51
CA THR A 154 -16.24 3.55 -4.65
C THR A 154 -16.53 4.06 -3.25
N GLN A 155 -17.28 3.28 -2.47
CA GLN A 155 -17.45 3.56 -1.05
C GLN A 155 -16.31 2.94 -0.23
N VAL A 156 -15.79 3.72 0.71
CA VAL A 156 -14.83 3.31 1.74
C VAL A 156 -15.32 3.87 3.07
N LEU A 157 -15.44 3.04 4.11
CA LEU A 157 -15.95 3.47 5.43
C LEU A 157 -17.33 4.16 5.34
N ASN A 158 -18.22 3.67 4.47
CA ASN A 158 -19.52 4.28 4.17
C ASN A 158 -19.48 5.70 3.58
N THR A 159 -18.30 6.18 3.19
CA THR A 159 -18.13 7.48 2.51
C THR A 159 -17.82 7.28 1.03
N PRO A 160 -18.44 8.06 0.12
CA PRO A 160 -18.07 8.03 -1.29
C PRO A 160 -16.66 8.59 -1.46
N LEU A 161 -15.81 7.82 -2.14
CA LEU A 161 -14.45 8.22 -2.43
C LEU A 161 -14.31 8.62 -3.90
N ASP A 162 -13.92 9.86 -4.10
CA ASP A 162 -13.66 10.44 -5.41
C ASP A 162 -12.21 10.13 -5.86
N PRO A 163 -12.00 9.39 -6.96
CA PRO A 163 -10.68 9.04 -7.45
C PRO A 163 -9.90 10.23 -8.04
N THR A 164 -10.55 11.34 -8.37
CA THR A 164 -9.88 12.54 -8.91
C THR A 164 -9.05 13.26 -7.86
N LYS A 165 -9.40 13.10 -6.57
CA LYS A 165 -8.71 13.69 -5.42
C LYS A 165 -7.39 12.98 -5.05
N TYR A 166 -6.99 11.95 -5.80
CA TYR A 166 -5.81 11.14 -5.49
C TYR A 166 -4.78 11.17 -6.62
N ASP A 167 -3.50 11.12 -6.24
CA ASP A 167 -2.38 11.11 -7.17
C ASP A 167 -2.50 10.05 -8.26
N VAL A 168 -1.99 10.40 -9.45
CA VAL A 168 -1.85 9.48 -10.58
C VAL A 168 -0.46 8.87 -10.58
N ILE A 169 -0.42 7.54 -10.40
CA ILE A 169 0.81 6.75 -10.49
C ILE A 169 1.32 6.83 -11.93
N GLN A 170 2.45 7.50 -12.10
CA GLN A 170 3.17 7.57 -13.37
C GLN A 170 3.90 6.24 -13.62
N ARG A 171 3.94 5.79 -14.87
CA ARG A 171 4.59 4.52 -15.24
C ARG A 171 5.56 4.74 -16.39
N GLY A 172 6.65 3.99 -16.37
CA GLY A 172 7.67 4.02 -17.41
C GLY A 172 8.57 5.25 -17.33
N HIS A 173 9.30 5.47 -18.41
CA HIS A 173 10.17 6.63 -18.59
C HIS A 173 9.38 7.78 -19.19
N GLN A 174 9.50 8.98 -18.63
CA GLN A 174 8.93 10.18 -19.23
C GLN A 174 9.76 10.72 -20.40
N MET A 175 11.06 10.44 -20.37
CA MET A 175 12.01 10.82 -21.40
C MET A 175 12.98 9.66 -21.63
N HIS A 176 13.60 9.64 -22.80
CA HIS A 176 14.60 8.63 -23.11
C HIS A 176 15.74 8.66 -22.07
N PRO A 177 16.18 7.53 -21.49
CA PRO A 177 17.22 7.51 -20.46
C PRO A 177 18.49 8.28 -20.82
N ALA A 178 18.94 8.20 -22.08
CA ALA A 178 20.12 8.95 -22.55
C ALA A 178 19.94 10.49 -22.54
N LYS A 179 18.70 10.99 -22.46
CA LYS A 179 18.39 12.43 -22.35
C LYS A 179 18.13 12.86 -20.91
N PHE A 180 18.11 11.93 -19.96
CA PHE A 180 17.89 12.24 -18.55
C PHE A 180 19.20 12.70 -17.90
N LEU A 181 19.53 13.99 -18.06
CA LEU A 181 20.80 14.58 -17.61
C LEU A 181 20.71 15.39 -16.31
N ILE A 182 19.85 15.02 -15.35
CA ILE A 182 19.78 15.75 -14.05
C ILE A 182 20.80 15.29 -13.01
N ASP A 183 21.50 14.17 -13.23
CA ASP A 183 22.34 13.55 -12.20
C ASP A 183 23.45 14.48 -11.72
N LYS A 184 23.97 15.34 -12.62
CA LYS A 184 24.99 16.34 -12.29
C LYS A 184 24.46 17.51 -11.46
N GLN A 185 23.15 17.70 -11.44
CA GLN A 185 22.49 18.77 -10.69
C GLN A 185 22.18 18.35 -9.25
N ILE A 186 22.16 17.05 -8.94
CA ILE A 186 21.72 16.54 -7.64
C ILE A 186 22.91 15.91 -6.90
N THR A 187 23.20 16.42 -5.71
CA THR A 187 24.25 15.87 -4.83
C THR A 187 23.63 15.31 -3.56
N THR A 188 23.86 14.03 -3.28
CA THR A 188 23.40 13.36 -2.05
C THR A 188 24.52 13.13 -1.02
N GLN A 189 25.73 13.56 -1.34
CA GLN A 189 26.90 13.46 -0.46
C GLN A 189 26.90 14.60 0.56
N THR A 190 27.34 14.30 1.78
CA THR A 190 27.60 15.32 2.79
C THR A 190 28.76 16.21 2.38
N LEU A 191 28.56 17.52 2.52
CA LEU A 191 29.62 18.50 2.40
C LEU A 191 30.23 18.79 3.77
N LYS A 192 31.48 19.28 3.76
CA LYS A 192 32.16 19.76 4.98
C LYS A 192 31.47 21.00 5.54
N GLU A 193 31.07 21.90 4.66
CA GLU A 193 30.37 23.14 4.98
C GLU A 193 29.25 23.37 3.96
N TYR A 194 28.13 23.90 4.44
CA TYR A 194 26.99 24.29 3.62
C TYR A 194 26.94 25.82 3.61
N PRO A 195 27.12 26.48 2.46
CA PRO A 195 27.09 27.93 2.42
C PRO A 195 25.67 28.42 2.71
N THR A 196 25.50 29.30 3.70
CA THR A 196 24.21 29.97 3.92
C THR A 196 24.01 31.06 2.87
N ALA A 197 25.04 31.84 2.57
CA ALA A 197 24.99 32.91 1.59
C ALA A 197 24.54 32.42 0.20
N ASN A 198 23.67 33.21 -0.45
CA ASN A 198 23.14 32.94 -1.79
C ASN A 198 22.57 31.51 -1.97
N SER A 199 22.01 30.93 -0.90
CA SER A 199 21.46 29.59 -0.91
C SER A 199 20.00 29.58 -0.51
N THR A 200 19.28 28.60 -1.06
CA THR A 200 17.88 28.34 -0.71
C THR A 200 17.80 27.05 0.09
N TYR A 201 17.02 27.06 1.16
CA TYR A 201 16.77 25.90 2.01
C TYR A 201 15.29 25.55 1.95
N THR A 202 14.98 24.25 1.91
CA THR A 202 13.61 23.73 1.76
C THR A 202 13.32 22.71 2.84
N ASP A 203 12.10 22.70 3.36
CA ASP A 203 11.66 21.70 4.32
C ASP A 203 10.16 21.38 4.21
N GLY A 204 9.78 20.20 4.67
CA GLY A 204 8.40 19.74 4.80
C GLY A 204 8.08 19.24 6.20
N SER A 205 6.99 19.73 6.77
CA SER A 205 6.55 19.35 8.12
C SER A 205 5.17 18.69 8.12
N LYS A 206 4.95 17.75 9.05
CA LYS A 206 3.66 17.12 9.28
C LYS A 206 3.40 16.92 10.77
N ASN A 207 2.21 17.32 11.21
CA ASN A 207 1.67 17.01 12.53
C ASN A 207 0.19 16.57 12.41
N ASP A 208 -0.52 16.49 13.53
CA ASP A 208 -1.93 16.09 13.55
C ASP A 208 -2.87 17.16 12.96
N ASP A 209 -2.47 18.43 13.01
CA ASP A 209 -3.25 19.57 12.52
C ASP A 209 -3.17 19.73 11.00
N GLY A 210 -2.04 19.36 10.40
CA GLY A 210 -1.86 19.50 8.95
C GLY A 210 -0.50 19.10 8.43
N THR A 211 -0.18 19.65 7.26
CA THR A 211 1.08 19.40 6.58
C THR A 211 1.52 20.72 5.96
N GLY A 212 2.75 21.12 6.21
CA GLY A 212 3.32 22.40 5.80
C GLY A 212 4.55 22.18 4.95
N SER A 213 4.79 23.08 4.02
CA SER A 213 5.90 23.05 3.07
C SER A 213 6.46 24.45 2.97
N ALA A 214 7.78 24.60 2.99
CA ALA A 214 8.38 25.92 2.96
C ALA A 214 9.76 25.96 2.31
N PHE A 215 10.13 27.15 1.83
CA PHE A 215 11.52 27.46 1.53
C PHE A 215 11.89 28.85 2.07
N CYS A 216 13.18 29.06 2.29
CA CYS A 216 13.76 30.38 2.52
C CYS A 216 15.03 30.56 1.69
N CYS A 217 15.24 31.78 1.18
CA CYS A 217 16.44 32.18 0.47
C CYS A 217 17.25 33.12 1.35
N PHE A 218 18.57 33.00 1.28
CA PHE A 218 19.51 33.87 1.98
C PHE A 218 20.29 34.73 0.98
N ASP A 219 20.51 36.01 1.33
CA ASP A 219 21.40 36.92 0.60
C ASP A 219 22.88 36.67 0.93
N GLU A 220 23.78 37.49 0.38
CA GLU A 220 25.22 37.42 0.63
C GLU A 220 25.61 37.69 2.09
N GLU A 221 24.77 38.41 2.83
CA GLU A 221 24.97 38.77 4.24
C GLU A 221 24.33 37.73 5.19
N ASN A 222 23.92 36.56 4.68
CA ASN A 222 23.20 35.51 5.43
C ASN A 222 21.89 36.01 6.06
N ARG A 223 21.21 36.98 5.45
CA ARG A 223 19.86 37.42 5.84
C ARG A 223 18.83 36.76 4.95
N ILE A 224 17.66 36.46 5.51
CA ILE A 224 16.55 35.93 4.73
C ILE A 224 16.07 36.99 3.75
N SER A 225 16.23 36.72 2.46
CA SER A 225 15.83 37.62 1.37
C SER A 225 14.40 37.34 0.88
N SER A 226 13.97 36.08 0.94
CA SER A 226 12.62 35.68 0.58
C SER A 226 12.20 34.39 1.28
N THR A 227 10.90 34.22 1.47
CA THR A 227 10.33 32.99 2.03
C THR A 227 9.05 32.62 1.29
N TRP A 228 8.69 31.34 1.39
CA TRP A 228 7.40 30.85 0.97
C TRP A 228 6.89 29.80 1.96
N MET A 229 5.58 29.84 2.23
CA MET A 229 4.90 28.90 3.12
C MET A 229 3.62 28.39 2.43
N GLY A 230 3.58 27.09 2.16
CA GLY A 230 2.42 26.38 1.61
C GLY A 230 1.79 25.46 2.64
N LYS A 231 0.49 25.64 2.84
CA LYS A 231 -0.36 24.80 3.68
C LYS A 231 -1.02 23.70 2.85
N LEU A 232 -0.69 22.46 3.13
CA LEU A 232 -1.27 21.26 2.50
C LEU A 232 -2.37 20.67 3.39
N SER A 233 -3.21 19.79 2.82
CA SER A 233 -4.21 19.06 3.59
C SER A 233 -3.56 18.12 4.59
N LYS A 234 -4.21 17.88 5.75
CA LYS A 234 -3.81 16.87 6.74
C LYS A 234 -3.69 15.45 6.18
N GLU A 235 -4.30 15.19 5.03
CA GLU A 235 -4.27 13.90 4.33
C GLU A 235 -3.01 13.74 3.46
N ASN A 236 -2.28 14.82 3.21
CA ASN A 236 -0.98 14.78 2.56
C ASN A 236 0.09 14.24 3.52
N ASN A 237 1.16 13.69 2.95
CA ASN A 237 2.28 13.18 3.73
C ASN A 237 3.47 14.15 3.68
N VAL A 238 4.41 14.00 4.62
CA VAL A 238 5.61 14.84 4.69
C VAL A 238 6.40 14.79 3.37
N PHE A 239 6.50 13.62 2.74
CA PHE A 239 7.18 13.45 1.46
C PHE A 239 6.62 14.35 0.33
N GLN A 240 5.29 14.57 0.29
CA GLN A 240 4.70 15.52 -0.66
C GLN A 240 5.03 16.97 -0.30
N ALA A 241 5.09 17.32 0.98
CA ALA A 241 5.50 18.66 1.42
C ALA A 241 6.95 18.97 1.05
N GLU A 242 7.87 18.03 1.28
CA GLU A 242 9.28 18.14 0.89
C GLU A 242 9.43 18.39 -0.61
N LEU A 243 8.75 17.57 -1.43
CA LEU A 243 8.77 17.72 -2.87
C LEU A 243 8.12 19.04 -3.32
N GLN A 244 7.07 19.52 -2.63
CA GLN A 244 6.50 20.83 -2.94
C GLN A 244 7.46 21.96 -2.59
N ALA A 245 8.19 21.87 -1.48
CA ALA A 245 9.14 22.89 -1.07
C ALA A 245 10.25 23.04 -2.12
N ILE A 246 10.81 21.91 -2.56
CA ILE A 246 11.77 21.84 -3.67
C ILE A 246 11.17 22.42 -4.96
N LEU A 247 9.96 22.01 -5.33
CA LEU A 247 9.33 22.47 -6.56
C LEU A 247 9.09 24.00 -6.55
N GLN A 248 8.68 24.56 -5.43
CA GLN A 248 8.43 26.00 -5.31
C GLN A 248 9.73 26.80 -5.24
N ALA A 249 10.78 26.27 -4.60
CA ALA A 249 12.12 26.86 -4.66
C ALA A 249 12.67 26.92 -6.09
N ILE A 250 12.50 25.86 -6.89
CA ILE A 250 12.88 25.85 -8.31
C ILE A 250 12.11 26.92 -9.10
N LYS A 251 10.80 27.03 -8.88
CA LYS A 251 9.95 28.03 -9.54
C LYS A 251 10.32 29.46 -9.16
N HIS A 252 10.64 29.70 -7.89
CA HIS A 252 11.09 31.01 -7.44
C HIS A 252 12.32 31.49 -8.20
N HIS A 253 13.21 30.56 -8.55
CA HIS A 253 14.43 30.81 -9.31
C HIS A 253 14.27 30.62 -10.83
N GLU A 254 13.04 30.64 -11.37
CA GLU A 254 12.82 30.34 -12.79
C GLU A 254 13.53 31.31 -13.75
N ASN A 255 13.71 32.56 -13.33
CA ASN A 255 14.33 33.64 -14.11
C ASN A 255 15.80 33.90 -13.70
N ALA A 256 16.36 33.08 -12.80
CA ALA A 256 17.73 33.25 -12.36
C ALA A 256 18.69 32.90 -13.49
N SER A 257 19.62 33.81 -13.82
CA SER A 257 20.70 33.56 -14.79
C SER A 257 21.94 32.96 -14.14
N ASN A 258 22.13 33.19 -12.84
CA ASN A 258 23.27 32.69 -12.08
C ASN A 258 23.02 31.26 -11.57
N ARG A 259 24.08 30.62 -11.08
CA ARG A 259 23.99 29.32 -10.42
C ARG A 259 23.18 29.44 -9.12
N VAL A 260 22.22 28.54 -8.94
CA VAL A 260 21.33 28.48 -7.76
C VAL A 260 21.57 27.18 -7.01
N ASN A 261 21.80 27.26 -5.70
CA ASN A 261 21.93 26.08 -4.85
C ASN A 261 20.71 25.97 -3.92
N ILE A 262 19.99 24.86 -4.03
CA ILE A 262 18.84 24.51 -3.18
C ILE A 262 19.26 23.34 -2.27
N TRP A 263 19.05 23.46 -0.97
CA TRP A 263 19.40 22.46 0.02
C TRP A 263 18.14 21.88 0.66
N SER A 264 18.07 20.55 0.72
CA SER A 264 16.99 19.81 1.39
C SER A 264 17.59 18.71 2.22
N ASP A 265 17.06 18.47 3.41
CA ASP A 265 17.46 17.32 4.23
C ASP A 265 16.71 16.02 3.91
N SER A 266 15.73 16.11 3.00
CA SER A 266 14.92 14.99 2.55
C SER A 266 15.65 14.12 1.53
N LEU A 267 16.57 13.27 1.99
CA LEU A 267 17.30 12.32 1.14
C LEU A 267 16.35 11.46 0.29
N SER A 268 15.20 11.10 0.86
CA SER A 268 14.17 10.33 0.14
C SER A 268 13.61 11.08 -1.07
N SER A 269 13.43 12.41 -0.98
CA SER A 269 12.98 13.26 -2.07
C SER A 269 14.03 13.34 -3.17
N LEU A 270 15.30 13.54 -2.79
CA LEU A 270 16.42 13.61 -3.73
C LEU A 270 16.62 12.30 -4.48
N GLN A 271 16.60 11.15 -3.78
CA GLN A 271 16.65 9.82 -4.39
C GLN A 271 15.47 9.57 -5.32
N ALA A 272 14.27 10.04 -4.95
CA ALA A 272 13.11 9.92 -5.82
C ALA A 272 13.25 10.78 -7.09
N ILE A 273 13.80 11.99 -6.98
CA ILE A 273 14.07 12.88 -8.13
C ILE A 273 15.13 12.27 -9.05
N GLN A 274 16.20 11.68 -8.50
CA GLN A 274 17.22 10.98 -9.30
C GLN A 274 16.68 9.73 -10.02
N ASN A 275 15.57 9.14 -9.56
CA ASN A 275 14.99 7.97 -10.22
C ASN A 275 14.25 8.36 -11.52
N PRO A 276 14.77 8.03 -12.72
CA PRO A 276 14.16 8.39 -14.01
C PRO A 276 12.81 7.70 -14.26
N THR A 277 12.45 6.72 -13.46
CA THR A 277 11.18 5.98 -13.53
C THR A 277 10.26 6.25 -12.34
N SER A 278 10.54 7.29 -11.55
CA SER A 278 9.77 7.63 -10.36
C SER A 278 8.25 7.62 -10.63
N PRO A 279 7.44 6.96 -9.80
CA PRO A 279 5.99 6.92 -10.02
C PRO A 279 5.27 8.19 -9.57
N HIS A 280 5.96 9.12 -8.90
CA HIS A 280 5.34 10.25 -8.20
C HIS A 280 5.16 11.48 -9.11
N PRO A 281 3.95 12.06 -9.23
CA PRO A 281 3.70 13.16 -10.17
C PRO A 281 4.48 14.45 -9.86
N ILE A 282 4.65 14.82 -8.58
CA ILE A 282 5.46 16.00 -8.22
C ILE A 282 6.93 15.80 -8.62
N VAL A 283 7.49 14.62 -8.38
CA VAL A 283 8.86 14.29 -8.81
C VAL A 283 9.02 14.49 -10.31
N ARG A 284 8.03 14.05 -11.10
CA ARG A 284 8.05 14.24 -12.55
C ARG A 284 8.06 15.71 -12.96
N LYS A 285 7.30 16.55 -12.26
CA LYS A 285 7.35 18.01 -12.48
C LYS A 285 8.73 18.58 -12.16
N ILE A 286 9.33 18.17 -11.04
CA ILE A 286 10.69 18.60 -10.66
C ILE A 286 11.71 18.16 -11.71
N GLN A 287 11.67 16.90 -12.15
CA GLN A 287 12.56 16.38 -13.19
C GLN A 287 12.49 17.22 -14.47
N LEU A 288 11.29 17.57 -14.92
CA LEU A 288 11.12 18.42 -16.10
C LEU A 288 11.70 19.82 -15.89
N GLN A 289 11.43 20.46 -14.74
CA GLN A 289 11.94 21.79 -14.45
C GLN A 289 13.47 21.84 -14.36
N LEU A 290 14.09 20.79 -13.82
CA LEU A 290 15.56 20.67 -13.75
C LEU A 290 16.18 20.42 -15.13
N GLN A 291 15.56 19.60 -15.99
CA GLN A 291 16.04 19.39 -17.36
C GLN A 291 16.07 20.67 -18.18
N GLU A 292 15.09 21.54 -17.99
CA GLU A 292 15.01 22.84 -18.66
C GLU A 292 16.05 23.85 -18.16
N ARG A 293 16.66 23.61 -16.98
CA ARG A 293 17.46 24.61 -16.24
C ARG A 293 18.74 23.99 -15.72
N ASN A 294 19.85 24.18 -16.43
CA ASN A 294 21.15 23.62 -16.06
C ASN A 294 21.85 24.38 -14.91
N ASN A 295 21.37 25.56 -14.53
CA ASN A 295 21.96 26.43 -13.50
C ASN A 295 21.45 26.14 -12.07
N ILE A 296 20.41 25.30 -11.93
CA ILE A 296 19.87 24.92 -10.62
C ILE A 296 20.51 23.62 -10.14
N ASN A 297 21.04 23.64 -8.93
CA ASN A 297 21.62 22.50 -8.24
C ASN A 297 20.87 22.22 -6.94
N ILE A 298 20.61 20.94 -6.67
CA ILE A 298 19.96 20.48 -5.43
C ILE A 298 20.95 19.65 -4.63
N GLY A 299 21.24 20.05 -3.41
CA GLY A 299 22.14 19.35 -2.50
C GLY A 299 21.39 18.78 -1.30
N TRP A 300 21.86 17.62 -0.81
CA TRP A 300 21.44 17.09 0.47
C TRP A 300 22.17 17.79 1.60
N ILE A 301 21.44 18.21 2.63
CA ILE A 301 22.00 18.70 3.90
C ILE A 301 21.57 17.76 5.03
N LYS A 302 22.41 17.60 6.05
CA LYS A 302 22.07 16.74 7.18
C LYS A 302 21.08 17.45 8.12
N ALA A 303 19.93 16.81 8.35
CA ALA A 303 18.93 17.26 9.32
C ALA A 303 19.50 17.40 10.74
N HIS A 304 18.94 18.34 11.51
CA HIS A 304 19.20 18.55 12.94
C HIS A 304 20.67 18.77 13.29
N THR A 305 21.39 19.50 12.43
CA THR A 305 22.78 19.91 12.66
C THR A 305 22.89 21.35 13.15
N GLY A 306 21.77 22.04 13.38
CA GLY A 306 21.77 23.44 13.81
C GLY A 306 22.15 24.42 12.69
N HIS A 307 22.14 23.96 11.42
CA HIS A 307 22.44 24.83 10.29
C HIS A 307 21.36 25.89 10.12
N LEU A 308 21.73 27.17 10.22
CA LEU A 308 20.80 28.32 10.22
C LEU A 308 19.74 28.22 9.12
N GLY A 309 20.15 27.92 7.88
CA GLY A 309 19.24 27.81 6.75
C GLY A 309 18.24 26.65 6.86
N ASN A 310 18.69 25.47 7.32
CA ASN A 310 17.83 24.29 7.44
C ASN A 310 16.82 24.46 8.58
N GLU A 311 17.29 24.93 9.74
CA GLU A 311 16.44 25.21 10.89
C GLU A 311 15.42 26.32 10.57
N SER A 312 15.81 27.33 9.77
CA SER A 312 14.89 28.36 9.30
C SER A 312 13.79 27.79 8.40
N ALA A 313 14.14 26.90 7.46
CA ALA A 313 13.16 26.22 6.61
C ALA A 313 12.22 25.33 7.43
N ASP A 314 12.73 24.58 8.42
CA ASP A 314 11.93 23.74 9.33
C ASP A 314 10.93 24.55 10.17
N VAL A 315 11.37 25.68 10.73
CA VAL A 315 10.48 26.60 11.45
C VAL A 315 9.38 27.12 10.52
N LEU A 316 9.72 27.51 9.29
CA LEU A 316 8.74 27.97 8.31
C LEU A 316 7.78 26.85 7.88
N ALA A 317 8.25 25.62 7.69
CA ALA A 317 7.41 24.49 7.32
C ALA A 317 6.41 24.14 8.44
N LYS A 318 6.83 24.24 9.71
CA LYS A 318 5.94 24.10 10.87
C LYS A 318 4.90 25.23 10.93
N ARG A 319 5.31 26.49 10.74
CA ARG A 319 4.40 27.65 10.68
C ARG A 319 3.44 27.59 9.50
N ALA A 320 3.86 27.02 8.37
CA ALA A 320 3.03 26.89 7.18
C ALA A 320 1.74 26.09 7.42
N ILE A 321 1.71 25.22 8.45
CA ILE A 321 0.51 24.46 8.81
C ILE A 321 -0.64 25.38 9.26
N THR A 322 -0.33 26.48 9.94
CA THR A 322 -1.31 27.44 10.47
C THR A 322 -1.40 28.69 9.61
N GLU A 323 -0.25 29.26 9.23
CA GLU A 323 -0.09 30.57 8.59
C GLU A 323 0.15 30.50 7.09
N GLY A 324 0.41 29.30 6.54
CA GLY A 324 0.76 29.13 5.14
C GLY A 324 -0.41 29.37 4.18
N SER A 325 -0.08 29.75 2.95
CA SER A 325 -1.05 29.86 1.87
C SER A 325 -1.62 28.48 1.50
N ASN A 326 -2.94 28.36 1.37
CA ASN A 326 -3.57 27.07 1.02
C ASN A 326 -3.10 26.59 -0.35
N LEU A 327 -2.48 25.41 -0.38
CA LEU A 327 -2.00 24.75 -1.57
C LEU A 327 -2.76 23.43 -1.78
N GLU A 328 -3.70 23.46 -2.72
CA GLU A 328 -4.47 22.28 -3.08
C GLU A 328 -3.65 21.33 -3.96
N ILE A 329 -3.19 20.24 -3.35
CA ILE A 329 -2.59 19.11 -4.08
C ILE A 329 -3.40 17.84 -3.88
N LEU A 330 -3.22 16.90 -4.81
CA LEU A 330 -3.88 15.60 -4.73
C LEU A 330 -3.37 14.80 -3.52
N LYS A 331 -4.27 14.00 -2.94
CA LYS A 331 -3.98 13.11 -1.82
C LYS A 331 -3.04 11.99 -2.28
N PRO A 332 -2.08 11.58 -1.45
CA PRO A 332 -1.13 10.56 -1.84
C PRO A 332 -1.80 9.18 -1.86
N ILE A 333 -1.29 8.28 -2.70
CA ILE A 333 -1.74 6.87 -2.72
C ILE A 333 -1.51 6.17 -1.37
N SER A 334 -0.57 6.64 -0.55
CA SER A 334 -0.39 6.15 0.83
C SER A 334 -1.61 6.43 1.71
N HIS A 335 -2.25 7.59 1.55
CA HIS A 335 -3.49 7.93 2.26
C HIS A 335 -4.63 6.98 1.87
N LEU A 336 -4.76 6.67 0.57
CA LEU A 336 -5.72 5.67 0.08
C LEU A 336 -5.48 4.30 0.74
N LYS A 337 -4.23 3.85 0.82
CA LYS A 337 -3.88 2.59 1.51
C LYS A 337 -4.23 2.62 2.99
N TYR A 338 -4.01 3.75 3.65
CA TYR A 338 -4.33 3.97 5.06
C TYR A 338 -5.84 3.83 5.32
N ILE A 339 -6.69 4.56 4.58
CA ILE A 339 -8.15 4.49 4.77
C ILE A 339 -8.72 3.09 4.48
N LEU A 340 -8.18 2.40 3.46
CA LEU A 340 -8.58 1.03 3.14
C LEU A 340 -8.12 0.02 4.21
N ASN A 341 -6.95 0.24 4.81
CA ASN A 341 -6.51 -0.55 5.96
C ASN A 341 -7.43 -0.33 7.17
N LYS A 342 -7.83 0.92 7.43
CA LYS A 342 -8.77 1.26 8.51
C LYS A 342 -10.11 0.56 8.30
N GLU A 343 -10.63 0.54 7.07
CA GLU A 343 -11.85 -0.20 6.73
C GLU A 343 -11.71 -1.70 6.98
N ILE A 344 -10.62 -2.32 6.53
CA ILE A 344 -10.36 -3.75 6.82
C ILE A 344 -10.39 -4.00 8.33
N LEU A 345 -9.70 -3.19 9.13
CA LEU A 345 -9.61 -3.41 10.57
C LEU A 345 -10.97 -3.29 11.25
N GLN A 346 -11.82 -2.35 10.82
CA GLN A 346 -13.18 -2.21 11.33
C GLN A 346 -14.06 -3.42 10.97
N GLU A 347 -14.06 -3.84 9.71
CA GLU A 347 -14.84 -5.01 9.28
C GLU A 347 -14.32 -6.30 9.90
N TRP A 348 -13.00 -6.46 10.00
CA TRP A 348 -12.39 -7.60 10.66
C TRP A 348 -12.74 -7.64 12.15
N LYS A 349 -12.73 -6.49 12.85
CA LYS A 349 -13.19 -6.42 14.24
C LYS A 349 -14.66 -6.84 14.38
N LYS A 350 -15.55 -6.36 13.50
CA LYS A 350 -16.97 -6.79 13.51
C LYS A 350 -17.10 -8.30 13.31
N GLU A 351 -16.36 -8.90 12.39
CA GLU A 351 -16.37 -10.35 12.18
C GLU A 351 -15.78 -11.12 13.37
N TRP A 352 -14.75 -10.56 14.02
CA TRP A 352 -14.11 -11.15 15.19
C TRP A 352 -15.03 -11.14 16.42
N ASP A 353 -15.68 -10.00 16.69
CA ASP A 353 -16.59 -9.83 17.82
C ASP A 353 -17.84 -10.69 17.69
N LYS A 354 -18.37 -10.86 16.46
CA LYS A 354 -19.52 -11.74 16.18
C LYS A 354 -19.19 -13.24 16.20
N GLY A 355 -17.91 -13.61 16.19
CA GLY A 355 -17.48 -15.01 16.15
C GLY A 355 -17.80 -15.75 17.44
N THR A 356 -18.40 -16.93 17.32
CA THR A 356 -18.73 -17.80 18.46
C THR A 356 -17.61 -18.79 18.83
N VAL A 357 -16.63 -18.98 17.95
CA VAL A 357 -15.49 -19.88 18.16
C VAL A 357 -14.20 -19.11 18.45
N GLY A 358 -13.30 -19.70 19.24
CA GLY A 358 -12.02 -19.09 19.57
C GLY A 358 -12.11 -17.96 20.61
N ARG A 359 -13.13 -18.00 21.48
CA ARG A 359 -13.45 -16.94 22.46
C ARG A 359 -12.32 -16.64 23.44
N LEU A 360 -11.57 -17.64 23.90
CA LEU A 360 -10.42 -17.42 24.77
C LEU A 360 -9.34 -16.53 24.09
N VAL A 361 -9.06 -16.78 22.81
CA VAL A 361 -8.14 -15.93 22.04
C VAL A 361 -8.73 -14.52 21.82
N HIS A 362 -10.06 -14.40 21.72
CA HIS A 362 -10.75 -13.09 21.65
C HIS A 362 -10.57 -12.28 22.93
N GLU A 363 -10.66 -12.92 24.10
CA GLU A 363 -10.43 -12.27 25.39
C GLU A 363 -9.00 -11.73 25.52
N ILE A 364 -8.01 -12.49 25.03
CA ILE A 364 -6.60 -12.08 25.07
C ILE A 364 -6.26 -11.03 23.99
N ILE A 365 -6.85 -11.18 22.80
CA ILE A 365 -6.63 -10.28 21.66
C ILE A 365 -7.99 -9.77 21.12
N PRO A 366 -8.63 -8.82 21.81
CA PRO A 366 -9.97 -8.34 21.45
C PRO A 366 -9.99 -7.41 20.23
N ILE A 367 -8.82 -6.88 19.87
CA ILE A 367 -8.66 -5.94 18.76
C ILE A 367 -7.73 -6.58 17.72
N PRO A 368 -8.24 -6.98 16.54
CA PRO A 368 -7.39 -7.51 15.49
C PRO A 368 -6.46 -6.42 14.96
N SER A 369 -5.25 -6.82 14.57
CA SER A 369 -4.25 -5.92 13.97
C SER A 369 -3.47 -6.63 12.88
N PHE A 370 -2.67 -5.90 12.10
CA PHE A 370 -1.76 -6.51 11.13
C PHE A 370 -0.47 -7.06 11.77
N LYS A 371 -0.29 -6.88 13.09
CA LYS A 371 0.90 -7.31 13.83
C LYS A 371 0.89 -8.84 14.00
N LEU A 372 2.05 -9.47 13.81
CA LEU A 372 2.21 -10.87 14.19
C LEU A 372 2.36 -10.93 15.72
N HIS A 373 1.48 -11.66 16.38
CA HIS A 373 1.66 -12.00 17.79
C HIS A 373 2.71 -13.11 17.84
N ASN A 374 3.89 -12.81 18.38
CA ASN A 374 5.07 -13.70 18.40
C ASN A 374 4.93 -14.85 19.41
N TRP A 375 3.73 -15.42 19.52
CA TRP A 375 3.48 -16.57 20.38
C TRP A 375 4.20 -17.80 19.82
N SER A 376 4.88 -18.50 20.72
CA SER A 376 5.41 -19.84 20.52
C SER A 376 4.28 -20.82 20.21
N ARG A 377 4.66 -21.99 19.68
CA ARG A 377 3.70 -23.07 19.43
C ARG A 377 2.95 -23.48 20.71
N TYR A 378 3.66 -23.53 21.84
CA TYR A 378 3.07 -23.92 23.13
C TYR A 378 2.07 -22.90 23.65
N GLU A 379 2.37 -21.60 23.53
CA GLU A 379 1.43 -20.53 23.88
C GLU A 379 0.18 -20.59 23.00
N ILE A 380 0.33 -20.79 21.69
CA ILE A 380 -0.82 -20.95 20.79
C ILE A 380 -1.67 -22.16 21.18
N MET A 381 -1.04 -23.28 21.55
CA MET A 381 -1.75 -24.48 22.01
C MET A 381 -2.51 -24.22 23.30
N PHE A 382 -1.86 -23.59 24.28
CA PHE A 382 -2.43 -23.25 25.57
C PHE A 382 -3.61 -22.28 25.43
N PHE A 383 -3.40 -21.12 24.81
CA PHE A 383 -4.43 -20.07 24.66
C PHE A 383 -5.55 -20.42 23.67
N SER A 384 -5.38 -21.46 22.86
CA SER A 384 -6.47 -21.99 22.04
C SER A 384 -7.13 -23.24 22.63
N GLU A 385 -6.68 -23.73 23.79
CA GLU A 385 -7.12 -25.00 24.39
C GLU A 385 -7.04 -26.19 23.43
N HIS A 386 -6.02 -26.20 22.57
CA HIS A 386 -5.83 -27.24 21.57
C HIS A 386 -4.42 -27.81 21.66
N GLY A 387 -4.31 -29.04 22.14
CA GLY A 387 -3.03 -29.66 22.40
C GLY A 387 -3.15 -30.98 23.17
N PRO A 388 -2.05 -31.56 23.66
CA PRO A 388 -2.06 -32.78 24.47
C PRO A 388 -2.53 -32.48 25.91
N PHE A 389 -3.67 -31.80 26.05
CA PHE A 389 -4.30 -31.51 27.33
C PHE A 389 -5.43 -32.52 27.55
N THR A 390 -5.57 -33.04 28.77
CA THR A 390 -6.63 -34.00 29.13
C THR A 390 -8.02 -33.48 28.77
N SER A 391 -8.28 -32.19 29.00
CA SER A 391 -9.54 -31.52 28.65
C SER A 391 -9.83 -31.51 27.15
N TYR A 392 -8.78 -31.43 26.31
CA TYR A 392 -8.91 -31.48 24.86
C TYR A 392 -9.06 -32.91 24.34
N LEU A 393 -8.26 -33.86 24.85
CA LEU A 393 -8.33 -35.27 24.46
C LEU A 393 -9.69 -35.90 24.79
N LYS A 394 -10.26 -35.54 25.95
CA LYS A 394 -11.62 -35.94 26.33
C LYS A 394 -12.69 -35.55 25.31
N ARG A 395 -12.51 -34.46 24.53
CA ARG A 395 -13.46 -34.05 23.47
C ARG A 395 -13.50 -35.04 22.30
N PHE A 396 -12.48 -35.89 22.18
CA PHE A 396 -12.36 -36.91 21.14
C PHE A 396 -12.47 -38.34 21.70
N ASN A 397 -12.87 -38.50 22.97
CA ASN A 397 -12.90 -39.80 23.67
C ASN A 397 -11.55 -40.53 23.66
N LEU A 398 -10.45 -39.78 23.79
CA LEU A 398 -9.07 -40.28 23.88
C LEU A 398 -8.49 -40.13 25.28
#